data_AF-A0A3A9YVU8-F1
#
_entry.id   AF-A0A3A9YVU8-F1
#
_cell.length_a   1.000
_cell.length_b   1.000
_cell.length_c   1.000
_cell.angle_alpha   90.00
_cell.angle_beta   90.00
_cell.angle_gamma   90.00
#
_symmetry.space_group_name_H-M   'P 1'
#
loop_
_entity.id
_entity.type
_entity.pdbx_description
1 polymer ?
#
loop_
_entity_poly.entity_id
_entity_poly.type
_entity_poly.pdbx_seq_one_letter_code
_entity_poly.pdbx_strand_id
1 'polypeptide(L)'
;MTAILNPTGTAPFTPPVRPAAAAAGPPDPVVPLVGPVLALPGDPAAALVPVTWRGRPVGAFVATGGRVRYRPVVDPDQLLAAAAGVLGLGLLAAGAAVVARRRAPAIGSVRMGPGGWVSLKGLPLPAPRAPRPWWARALRARRLVVQP
;
A
#
# COMPACT_ATOMS: atom_id res chain seq x y z
N MET A 1 -61.89 21.00 -10.20
CA MET A 1 -61.88 19.57 -10.59
C MET A 1 -60.88 19.41 -11.72
N THR A 2 -59.66 18.97 -11.40
CA THR A 2 -58.62 18.66 -12.39
C THR A 2 -57.66 17.67 -11.72
N ALA A 3 -57.76 16.40 -12.10
CA ALA A 3 -56.90 15.33 -11.60
C ALA A 3 -55.69 15.20 -12.53
N ILE A 4 -54.48 15.34 -11.97
CA ILE A 4 -53.23 15.04 -12.67
C ILE A 4 -52.98 13.54 -12.49
N LEU A 5 -53.20 12.77 -13.56
CA LEU A 5 -52.87 11.35 -13.61
C LEU A 5 -51.35 11.20 -13.76
N ASN A 6 -50.71 10.67 -12.73
CA ASN A 6 -49.29 10.33 -12.72
C ASN A 6 -49.13 8.91 -13.27
N PRO A 7 -48.49 8.67 -14.43
CA PRO A 7 -48.33 7.34 -14.98
C PRO A 7 -47.12 6.64 -14.33
N THR A 8 -47.22 6.30 -13.06
CA THR A 8 -46.26 5.41 -12.40
C THR A 8 -46.70 3.96 -12.61
N GLY A 9 -46.46 3.44 -13.81
CA GLY A 9 -46.49 2.00 -14.07
C GLY A 9 -45.22 1.37 -13.49
N THR A 10 -45.37 0.42 -12.57
CA THR A 10 -44.26 -0.39 -12.05
C THR A 10 -43.77 -1.35 -13.12
N ALA A 11 -42.72 -0.97 -13.85
CA ALA A 11 -42.02 -1.90 -14.73
C ALA A 11 -41.28 -2.96 -13.87
N PRO A 12 -41.42 -4.27 -14.14
CA PRO A 12 -40.65 -5.29 -13.44
C PRO A 12 -39.17 -5.17 -13.82
N PHE A 13 -38.34 -4.88 -12.83
CA PHE A 13 -36.89 -4.88 -12.97
C PHE A 13 -36.40 -6.32 -13.19
N THR A 14 -35.95 -6.62 -14.41
CA THR A 14 -35.30 -7.89 -14.71
C THR A 14 -33.79 -7.65 -14.63
N PRO A 15 -33.06 -8.21 -13.65
CA PRO A 15 -31.61 -8.03 -13.60
C PRO A 15 -30.98 -8.75 -14.81
N PRO A 16 -29.99 -8.13 -15.49
CA PRO A 16 -29.23 -8.84 -16.51
C PRO A 16 -28.49 -10.01 -15.84
N VAL A 17 -28.73 -11.22 -16.34
CA VAL A 17 -27.97 -12.43 -15.96
C VAL A 17 -26.50 -12.15 -16.27
N ARG A 18 -25.69 -12.01 -15.22
CA ARG A 18 -24.23 -11.90 -15.33
C ARG A 18 -23.73 -13.20 -16.01
N PRO A 19 -23.06 -13.13 -17.17
CA PRO A 19 -22.45 -14.33 -17.73
C PRO A 19 -21.46 -14.90 -16.70
N ALA A 20 -21.61 -16.20 -16.43
CA ALA A 20 -20.72 -16.94 -15.56
C ALA A 20 -19.26 -16.67 -15.97
N ALA A 21 -18.43 -16.33 -15.00
CA ALA A 21 -17.01 -16.10 -15.22
C ALA A 21 -16.43 -17.32 -15.95
N ALA A 22 -16.12 -17.16 -17.23
CA ALA A 22 -15.41 -18.15 -18.00
C ALA A 22 -14.13 -18.48 -17.23
N ALA A 23 -14.00 -19.74 -16.84
CA ALA A 23 -12.81 -20.25 -16.17
C ALA A 23 -11.59 -19.80 -16.95
N ALA A 24 -10.68 -19.11 -16.26
CA ALA A 24 -9.42 -18.66 -16.82
C ALA A 24 -8.69 -19.89 -17.38
N GLY A 25 -8.65 -20.00 -18.71
CA GLY A 25 -7.74 -20.91 -19.38
C GLY A 25 -6.29 -20.60 -19.00
N PRO A 26 -5.36 -21.56 -19.20
CA PRO A 26 -3.95 -21.33 -18.92
C PRO A 26 -3.47 -20.05 -19.64
N PRO A 27 -2.63 -19.22 -19.01
CA PRO A 27 -2.18 -17.98 -19.62
C PRO A 27 -1.44 -18.30 -20.92
N ASP A 28 -1.97 -17.79 -22.03
CA ASP A 28 -1.27 -17.81 -23.31
C ASP A 28 0.13 -17.22 -23.15
N PRO A 29 1.13 -17.73 -23.89
CA PRO A 29 2.49 -17.19 -23.83
C PRO A 29 2.45 -15.68 -24.10
N VAL A 30 2.90 -14.91 -23.10
CA VAL A 30 2.84 -13.44 -23.12
C VAL A 30 3.93 -12.90 -24.04
N VAL A 31 3.63 -12.84 -25.33
CA VAL A 31 4.54 -12.26 -26.33
C VAL A 31 4.18 -10.78 -26.49
N PRO A 32 5.17 -9.86 -26.41
CA PRO A 32 4.92 -8.46 -26.73
C PRO A 32 4.50 -8.36 -28.21
N LEU A 33 3.31 -7.83 -28.46
CA LEU A 33 2.79 -7.69 -29.81
C LEU A 33 3.22 -6.33 -30.37
N VAL A 34 4.06 -6.39 -31.41
CA VAL A 34 4.45 -5.25 -32.23
C VAL A 34 3.29 -4.94 -33.18
N GLY A 35 2.69 -3.77 -33.02
CA GLY A 35 1.54 -3.34 -33.83
C GLY A 35 1.91 -2.88 -35.24
N PRO A 36 0.90 -2.55 -36.07
CA PRO A 36 1.12 -2.14 -37.45
C PRO A 36 1.93 -0.84 -37.54
N VAL A 37 2.72 -0.70 -38.60
CA VAL A 37 3.49 0.51 -38.88
C VAL A 37 2.53 1.63 -39.26
N LEU A 38 2.45 2.67 -38.44
CA LEU A 38 1.67 3.87 -38.66
C LEU A 38 2.58 4.95 -39.25
N ALA A 39 2.38 5.30 -40.53
CA ALA A 39 3.08 6.42 -41.15
C ALA A 39 2.45 7.73 -40.70
N LEU A 40 3.25 8.61 -40.09
CA LEU A 40 2.85 9.97 -39.74
C LEU A 40 3.26 10.94 -40.85
N PRO A 41 2.32 11.77 -41.34
CA PRO A 41 2.65 12.87 -42.23
C PRO A 41 3.47 13.93 -41.47
N GLY A 42 4.55 14.42 -42.08
CA GLY A 42 5.43 15.44 -41.51
C GLY A 42 6.76 15.55 -42.27
N ASP A 43 7.52 16.60 -41.98
CA ASP A 43 8.90 16.75 -42.45
C ASP A 43 9.84 16.86 -41.24
N PRO A 44 10.65 15.84 -40.94
CA PRO A 44 10.79 14.57 -41.66
C PRO A 44 9.63 13.58 -41.42
N ALA A 45 9.31 12.79 -42.45
CA ALA A 45 8.33 11.71 -42.33
C ALA A 45 8.76 10.71 -41.25
N ALA A 46 7.81 10.29 -40.41
CA ALA A 46 8.06 9.40 -39.29
C ALA A 46 7.16 8.15 -39.39
N ALA A 47 7.71 6.99 -39.08
CA ALA A 47 6.94 5.76 -38.92
C ALA A 47 6.90 5.40 -37.43
N LEU A 48 5.68 5.18 -36.92
CA LEU A 48 5.43 4.73 -35.55
C LEU A 48 5.08 3.25 -35.54
N VAL A 49 5.73 2.49 -34.68
CA VAL A 49 5.41 1.09 -34.43
C VAL A 49 5.01 0.95 -32.96
N PRO A 50 3.70 0.86 -32.65
CA PRO A 50 3.26 0.76 -31.27
C PRO A 50 3.63 -0.60 -30.68
N VAL A 51 4.09 -0.60 -29.44
CA VAL A 51 4.40 -1.81 -28.68
C VAL A 51 3.34 -1.95 -27.60
N THR A 52 2.63 -3.06 -27.63
CA THR A 52 1.58 -3.36 -26.65
C THR A 52 1.96 -4.53 -25.77
N TRP A 53 1.59 -4.45 -24.50
CA TRP A 53 1.72 -5.53 -23.52
C TRP A 53 0.37 -5.75 -22.86
N ARG A 54 -0.17 -6.97 -22.98
CA ARG A 54 -1.51 -7.32 -22.46
C ARG A 54 -2.60 -6.35 -22.94
N GLY A 55 -2.54 -5.95 -24.21
CA GLY A 55 -3.49 -5.01 -24.82
C GLY A 55 -3.32 -3.54 -24.40
N ARG A 56 -2.29 -3.19 -23.62
CA ARG A 56 -1.99 -1.81 -23.22
C ARG A 56 -0.78 -1.26 -23.97
N PRO A 57 -0.79 0.00 -24.43
CA PRO A 57 0.37 0.61 -25.07
C PRO A 57 1.48 0.84 -24.02
N VAL A 58 2.65 0.24 -24.23
CA VAL A 58 3.83 0.41 -23.36
C VAL A 58 4.81 1.41 -23.95
N GLY A 59 4.79 1.57 -25.27
CA GLY A 59 5.68 2.46 -25.97
C GLY A 59 5.44 2.43 -27.47
N ALA A 60 6.25 3.17 -28.20
CA ALA A 60 6.33 3.09 -29.64
C ALA A 60 7.77 3.22 -30.11
N PHE A 61 8.14 2.49 -31.15
CA PHE A 61 9.34 2.79 -31.91
C PHE A 61 9.02 3.88 -32.92
N VAL A 62 9.81 4.95 -32.89
CA VAL A 62 9.71 6.07 -33.82
C VAL A 62 10.89 5.98 -34.78
N ALA A 63 10.61 5.68 -36.05
CA ALA A 63 11.58 5.67 -37.12
C ALA A 63 11.47 6.98 -37.91
N THR A 64 12.52 7.78 -37.93
CA THR A 64 12.54 9.09 -38.59
C THR A 64 13.92 9.33 -39.19
N GLY A 65 14.00 9.67 -40.48
CA GLY A 65 15.27 9.97 -41.16
C GLY A 65 16.33 8.86 -41.02
N GLY A 66 15.92 7.59 -41.10
CA GLY A 66 16.82 6.43 -40.95
C GLY A 66 17.23 6.07 -39.53
N ARG A 67 16.75 6.80 -38.50
CA ARG A 67 17.02 6.50 -37.08
C ARG A 67 15.78 5.94 -36.40
N VAL A 68 15.95 4.89 -35.60
CA VAL A 68 14.89 4.29 -34.78
C VAL A 68 15.12 4.66 -33.32
N ARG A 69 14.10 5.18 -32.65
CA ARG A 69 14.14 5.50 -31.21
C ARG A 69 12.92 4.93 -30.51
N TYR A 70 13.14 4.24 -29.39
CA TYR A 70 12.05 3.82 -28.52
C TYR A 70 11.55 5.00 -27.68
N ARG A 71 10.23 5.19 -27.63
CA ARG A 71 9.55 6.17 -26.77
C ARG A 71 8.60 5.42 -25.84
N PRO A 72 8.87 5.37 -24.53
CA PRO A 72 7.96 4.76 -23.57
C PRO A 72 6.70 5.62 -23.42
N VAL A 73 5.54 4.96 -23.31
CA VAL A 73 4.29 5.60 -22.89
C VAL A 73 4.22 5.42 -21.38
N VAL A 74 4.45 6.50 -20.65
CA VAL A 74 4.29 6.50 -19.19
C VAL A 74 2.83 6.80 -18.90
N ASP A 75 2.12 5.85 -18.30
CA ASP A 75 0.75 6.05 -17.82
C ASP A 75 0.82 6.95 -16.57
N PRO A 76 0.30 8.20 -16.62
CA PRO A 76 0.38 9.13 -15.50
C PRO A 76 -0.38 8.62 -14.28
N ASP A 77 -1.48 7.90 -14.48
CA ASP A 77 -2.28 7.35 -13.39
C ASP A 77 -1.53 6.22 -12.69
N GLN A 78 -0.84 5.38 -13.46
CA GLN A 78 0.01 4.32 -12.91
C GLN A 78 1.19 4.91 -12.13
N LEU A 79 1.81 5.98 -12.63
CA LEU A 79 2.90 6.66 -11.94
C LEU A 79 2.42 7.31 -10.63
N LEU A 80 1.26 8.00 -10.67
CA LEU A 80 0.64 8.59 -9.48
C LEU A 80 0.26 7.52 -8.45
N ALA A 81 -0.34 6.41 -8.90
CA ALA A 81 -0.69 5.29 -8.03
C ALA A 81 0.56 4.67 -7.38
N ALA A 82 1.63 4.48 -8.15
CA ALA A 82 2.90 3.97 -7.64
C ALA A 82 3.53 4.95 -6.64
N ALA A 83 3.56 6.24 -6.96
CA ALA A 83 4.08 7.28 -6.07
C ALA A 83 3.28 7.36 -4.76
N ALA A 84 1.95 7.35 -4.84
CA ALA A 84 1.06 7.32 -3.68
C ALA A 84 1.27 6.07 -2.83
N GLY A 85 1.45 4.90 -3.47
CA GLY A 85 1.75 3.65 -2.78
C GLY A 85 3.07 3.69 -2.01
N VAL A 86 4.15 4.18 -2.64
CA VAL A 86 5.47 4.34 -2.00
C VAL A 86 5.39 5.32 -0.82
N LEU A 87 4.74 6.46 -1.00
CA LEU A 87 4.54 7.45 0.07
C LEU A 87 3.73 6.87 1.23
N GLY A 88 2.61 6.20 0.94
CA GLY A 88 1.77 5.57 1.95
C GLY A 88 2.53 4.52 2.75
N LEU A 89 3.28 3.64 2.08
CA LEU A 89 4.11 2.63 2.75
C LEU A 89 5.21 3.26 3.61
N GLY A 90 5.86 4.31 3.11
CA GLY A 90 6.88 5.06 3.84
C GLY A 90 6.32 5.70 5.12
N LEU A 91 5.14 6.32 5.04
CA LEU A 91 4.47 6.92 6.20
C LEU A 91 4.04 5.86 7.23
N LEU A 92 3.53 4.72 6.79
CA LEU A 92 3.18 3.61 7.68
C LEU A 92 4.42 3.05 8.40
N ALA A 93 5.52 2.84 7.68
CA ALA A 93 6.78 2.37 8.27
C ALA A 93 7.35 3.38 9.27
N ALA A 94 7.33 4.68 8.93
CA ALA A 94 7.76 5.73 9.83
C ALA A 94 6.88 5.79 11.09
N GLY A 95 5.56 5.72 10.94
CA GLY A 95 4.62 5.66 12.05
C GLY A 95 4.87 4.45 12.96
N ALA A 96 5.07 3.27 12.39
CA ALA A 96 5.40 2.06 13.14
C ALA A 96 6.72 2.21 13.89
N ALA A 97 7.75 2.81 13.28
CA ALA A 97 9.02 3.06 13.93
C ALA A 97 8.89 4.05 15.11
N VAL A 98 8.08 5.10 14.97
CA VAL A 98 7.80 6.06 16.06
C VAL A 98 7.05 5.37 17.20
N VAL A 99 6.04 4.55 16.90
CA VAL A 99 5.30 3.79 17.92
C VAL A 99 6.20 2.78 18.62
N ALA A 100 7.05 2.07 17.88
CA ALA A 100 8.01 1.13 18.43
C ALA A 100 9.03 1.84 19.35
N ARG A 101 9.51 3.04 18.99
CA ARG A 101 10.39 3.83 19.86
C ARG A 101 9.68 4.33 21.13
N ARG A 102 8.39 4.65 21.05
CA ARG A 102 7.61 5.10 22.22
C ARG A 102 7.31 3.97 23.21
N ARG A 103 7.21 2.73 22.75
CA ARG A 103 7.07 1.56 23.62
C ARG A 103 8.46 1.10 24.05
N ALA A 104 8.87 1.52 25.25
CA ALA A 104 10.10 1.00 25.85
C ALA A 104 10.08 -0.53 25.81
N PRO A 105 11.15 -1.18 25.33
CA PRO A 105 11.20 -2.64 25.28
C PRO A 105 11.05 -3.20 26.70
N ALA A 106 10.20 -4.22 26.86
CA ALA A 106 9.93 -4.83 28.16
C ALA A 106 11.17 -5.49 28.81
N ILE A 107 12.21 -5.71 28.00
CA ILE A 107 13.51 -6.26 28.37
C ILE A 107 14.57 -5.36 27.74
N GLY A 108 15.35 -4.66 28.56
CA GLY A 108 16.37 -3.70 28.11
C GLY A 108 17.64 -4.36 27.58
N SER A 109 18.14 -5.41 28.24
CA SER A 109 19.25 -6.22 27.70
C SER A 109 19.29 -7.62 28.29
N VAL A 110 19.74 -8.58 27.47
CA VAL A 110 19.97 -9.97 27.85
C VAL A 110 21.46 -10.24 27.73
N ARG A 111 22.12 -10.64 28.81
CA ARG A 111 23.55 -10.96 28.79
C ARG A 111 23.79 -12.35 29.35
N MET A 112 24.50 -13.19 28.59
CA MET A 112 24.92 -14.51 29.03
C MET A 112 26.28 -14.40 29.73
N GLY A 113 26.37 -14.92 30.96
CA GLY A 113 27.63 -14.98 31.70
C GLY A 113 28.46 -16.22 31.32
N PRO A 114 29.77 -16.24 31.65
CA PRO A 114 30.69 -17.31 31.29
C PRO A 114 30.39 -18.70 31.91
N GLY A 115 29.31 -18.83 32.68
CA GLY A 115 28.83 -20.10 33.24
C GLY A 115 27.39 -20.47 32.82
N GLY A 116 26.85 -19.86 31.77
CA GLY A 116 25.52 -20.20 31.23
C GLY A 116 24.33 -19.46 31.86
N TRP A 117 24.55 -18.65 32.89
CA TRP A 117 23.50 -17.81 33.48
C TRP A 117 23.10 -16.66 32.54
N VAL A 118 21.81 -16.33 32.51
CA VAL A 118 21.27 -15.23 31.72
C VAL A 118 20.85 -14.09 32.65
N SER A 119 21.47 -12.91 32.49
CA SER A 119 21.08 -11.68 33.17
C SER A 119 20.13 -10.87 32.30
N LEU A 120 18.96 -10.55 32.83
CA LEU A 120 17.95 -9.68 32.21
C LEU A 120 18.00 -8.31 32.90
N LYS A 121 18.32 -7.24 32.17
CA LYS A 121 18.27 -5.85 32.67
C LYS A 121 17.15 -5.08 32.00
N GLY A 122 16.63 -4.06 32.68
CA GLY A 122 15.57 -3.19 32.16
C GLY A 122 14.16 -3.73 32.28
N LEU A 123 13.94 -4.78 33.09
CA LEU A 123 12.60 -5.23 33.45
C LEU A 123 11.92 -4.13 34.30
N PRO A 124 10.69 -3.69 33.97
CA PRO A 124 9.95 -2.78 34.81
C PRO A 124 9.75 -3.40 36.19
N LEU A 125 10.09 -2.67 37.26
CA LEU A 125 9.92 -3.19 38.61
C LEU A 125 8.45 -3.55 38.83
N PRO A 126 8.15 -4.75 39.37
CA PRO A 126 6.79 -5.11 39.70
C PRO A 126 6.20 -4.06 40.63
N ALA A 127 5.01 -3.56 40.31
CA ALA A 127 4.31 -2.65 41.20
C ALA A 127 4.17 -3.34 42.57
N PRO A 128 4.53 -2.68 43.69
CA PRO A 128 4.42 -3.28 45.00
C PRO A 128 2.95 -3.64 45.25
N ARG A 129 2.66 -4.95 45.28
CA ARG A 129 1.32 -5.50 45.52
C ARG A 129 0.97 -5.58 47.00
N ALA A 130 1.88 -5.18 47.89
CA ALA A 130 1.66 -5.23 49.32
C ALA A 130 0.66 -4.14 49.76
N PRO A 131 -0.37 -4.48 50.56
CA PRO A 131 -1.26 -3.48 51.13
C PRO A 131 -0.47 -2.48 51.98
N ARG A 132 -0.81 -1.19 51.86
CA ARG A 132 -0.14 -0.13 52.62
C ARG A 132 -0.20 -0.43 54.12
N PRO A 133 0.93 -0.47 54.83
CA PRO A 133 0.93 -0.66 56.27
C PRO A 133 0.22 0.53 56.94
N TRP A 134 -0.47 0.27 58.04
CA TRP A 134 -1.34 1.24 58.71
C TRP A 134 -0.58 2.52 59.12
N TRP A 135 0.68 2.40 59.55
CA TRP A 135 1.54 3.52 59.92
C TRP A 135 1.78 4.48 58.74
N ALA A 136 1.86 3.96 57.50
CA ALA A 136 2.07 4.79 56.32
C ALA A 136 0.84 5.63 56.00
N ARG A 137 -0.36 5.16 56.39
CA ARG A 137 -1.60 5.96 56.32
C ARG A 137 -1.63 7.01 57.41
N ALA A 138 -1.25 6.64 58.64
CA ALA A 138 -1.20 7.56 59.78
C ALA A 138 -0.22 8.72 59.54
N LEU A 139 0.95 8.44 58.95
CA LEU A 139 1.98 9.44 58.66
C LEU A 139 1.78 10.19 57.32
N ARG A 140 0.70 9.90 56.57
CA ARG A 140 0.48 10.43 55.21
C ARG A 140 1.72 10.33 54.30
N ALA A 141 2.51 9.27 54.46
CA ALA A 141 3.75 9.09 53.73
C ALA A 141 3.45 9.03 52.23
N ARG A 142 3.97 10.00 51.47
CA ARG A 142 3.84 10.02 50.01
C ARG A 142 4.93 9.14 49.41
N ARG A 143 4.58 8.48 48.30
CA ARG A 143 5.53 7.64 47.56
C ARG A 143 6.60 8.57 46.96
N LEU A 144 7.86 8.34 47.28
CA LEU A 144 8.96 8.96 46.56
C LEU A 144 8.96 8.36 45.15
N VAL A 145 8.43 9.13 44.20
CA VAL A 145 8.56 8.82 42.78
C VAL A 145 9.95 9.30 42.39
N VAL A 146 10.89 8.38 42.25
CA VAL A 146 12.17 8.69 41.61
C VAL A 146 11.83 8.98 40.15
N GLN A 147 11.95 10.25 39.77
CA GLN A 147 11.78 10.71 38.40
C GLN A 147 12.99 10.20 37.61
N PRO A 148 12.78 9.47 36.49
CA PRO A 148 13.88 8.96 35.68
C PRO A 148 14.65 10.08 34.98
#